data_AF-A0A842L3U9-F1
#
_entry.id   AF-A0A842L3U9-F1
#
_cell.length_a   1.000
_cell.length_b   1.000
_cell.length_c   1.000
_cell.angle_alpha   90.00
_cell.angle_beta   90.00
_cell.angle_gamma   90.00
#
_symmetry.space_group_name_H-M   'P 1'
#
loop_
_entity.id
_entity.type
_entity.pdbx_description
1 polymer ?
#
loop_
_entity_poly.entity_id
_entity_poly.type
_entity_poly.pdbx_seq_one_letter_code
_entity_poly.pdbx_strand_id
1 'polypeptide(L)'
;MRAKKVIVIHVKDDLEKEELMKELQKIELPAFIYVHGKLNSLKINIQGTKDEIREAMEKVREIHYRVRSRLYPDRKGFYQYNVNDIFREAGVSISIPTLTKTLELLGEHADLKGDKLISSLSWGEIVNLVKKLGEVLTDISLQTTRQIREVIAPISVTLNIDPQEVLELAVDFGVAEYKEDKFKYELVKNKEQAMEIMLKKLEGGGNED
;
A
#
# COMPACT_ATOMS: atom_id res chain seq x y z
N MET A 1 -39.40 14.28 -6.11
CA MET A 1 -40.16 13.01 -6.09
C MET A 1 -39.24 11.91 -5.59
N ARG A 2 -39.61 11.18 -4.52
CA ARG A 2 -38.82 10.03 -4.05
C ARG A 2 -39.04 8.85 -5.00
N ALA A 3 -37.96 8.20 -5.41
CA ALA A 3 -37.97 7.04 -6.27
C ALA A 3 -37.32 5.85 -5.57
N LYS A 4 -37.47 4.67 -6.17
CA LYS A 4 -36.82 3.44 -5.72
C LYS A 4 -36.12 2.79 -6.90
N LYS A 5 -34.90 2.31 -6.68
CA LYS A 5 -34.14 1.52 -7.65
C LYS A 5 -33.61 0.26 -6.98
N VAL A 6 -33.54 -0.80 -7.76
CA VAL A 6 -32.94 -2.07 -7.34
C VAL A 6 -31.81 -2.39 -8.30
N ILE A 7 -30.66 -2.73 -7.73
CA ILE A 7 -29.52 -3.25 -8.46
C ILE A 7 -29.14 -4.62 -7.90
N VAL A 8 -28.59 -5.48 -8.76
CA VAL A 8 -28.09 -6.79 -8.38
C VAL A 8 -26.62 -6.84 -8.76
N ILE A 9 -25.77 -7.15 -7.78
CA ILE A 9 -24.33 -7.33 -7.99
C ILE A 9 -24.01 -8.80 -7.88
N HIS A 10 -23.38 -9.35 -8.91
CA HIS A 10 -22.88 -10.71 -8.91
C HIS A 10 -21.46 -10.75 -8.34
N VAL A 11 -21.26 -11.67 -7.40
CA VAL A 11 -19.97 -11.93 -6.73
C VAL A 11 -19.43 -13.27 -7.17
N LYS A 12 -18.11 -13.43 -7.12
CA LYS A 12 -17.37 -14.61 -7.57
C LYS A 12 -17.47 -15.75 -6.56
N ASP A 13 -17.35 -15.43 -5.27
CA ASP A 13 -17.41 -16.37 -4.16
C ASP A 13 -17.94 -15.69 -2.89
N ASP A 14 -18.04 -16.46 -1.80
CA ASP A 14 -18.54 -15.96 -0.51
C ASP A 14 -17.60 -14.94 0.15
N LEU A 15 -16.28 -14.99 -0.13
CA LEU A 15 -15.32 -14.01 0.38
C LEU A 15 -15.58 -12.63 -0.24
N GLU A 16 -15.76 -12.56 -1.57
CA GLU A 16 -16.16 -11.30 -2.22
C GLU A 16 -17.49 -10.80 -1.68
N LYS A 17 -18.44 -11.71 -1.42
CA LYS A 17 -19.74 -11.35 -0.84
C LYS A 17 -19.60 -10.70 0.53
N GLU A 18 -18.82 -11.32 1.41
CA GLU A 18 -18.59 -10.85 2.78
C GLU A 18 -17.89 -9.49 2.78
N GLU A 19 -16.79 -9.36 2.04
CA GLU A 19 -16.04 -8.11 1.96
C GLU A 19 -16.85 -6.98 1.33
N LEU A 20 -17.65 -7.28 0.30
CA LEU A 20 -18.55 -6.30 -0.29
C LEU A 20 -19.62 -5.84 0.71
N MET A 21 -20.23 -6.76 1.48
CA MET A 21 -21.20 -6.38 2.51
C MET A 21 -20.57 -5.49 3.59
N LYS A 22 -19.37 -5.83 4.08
CA LYS A 22 -18.65 -5.02 5.08
C LYS A 22 -18.41 -3.60 4.59
N GLU A 23 -18.00 -3.44 3.33
CA GLU A 23 -17.73 -2.13 2.76
C GLU A 23 -19.01 -1.34 2.44
N LEU A 24 -20.08 -2.01 2.02
CA LEU A 24 -21.38 -1.37 1.80
C LEU A 24 -22.01 -0.86 3.10
N GLN A 25 -21.76 -1.50 4.25
CA GLN A 25 -22.24 -1.04 5.56
C GLN A 25 -21.60 0.26 6.03
N LYS A 26 -20.41 0.59 5.53
CA LYS A 26 -19.68 1.83 5.84
C LYS A 26 -20.12 3.02 4.98
N ILE A 27 -21.10 2.83 4.08
CA ILE A 27 -21.56 3.90 3.20
C ILE A 27 -22.36 4.92 4.01
N GLU A 28 -21.85 6.15 4.02
CA GLU A 28 -22.59 7.32 4.50
C GLU A 28 -23.14 8.09 3.31
N LEU A 29 -24.40 7.85 2.96
CA LEU A 29 -25.10 8.56 1.89
C LEU A 29 -26.50 9.00 2.35
N PRO A 30 -27.05 10.08 1.78
CA PRO A 30 -28.43 10.51 2.08
C PRO A 30 -29.50 9.50 1.63
N ALA A 31 -29.19 8.65 0.65
CA ALA A 31 -30.09 7.62 0.15
C ALA A 31 -30.26 6.50 1.18
N PHE A 32 -31.49 5.98 1.33
CA PHE A 32 -31.74 4.78 2.11
C PHE A 32 -31.33 3.54 1.31
N ILE A 33 -30.35 2.80 1.82
CA ILE A 33 -29.78 1.61 1.17
C ILE A 33 -30.10 0.37 2.01
N TYR A 34 -30.65 -0.66 1.37
CA TYR A 34 -30.90 -1.95 2.00
C TYR A 34 -30.36 -3.10 1.15
N VAL A 35 -29.47 -3.89 1.74
CA VAL A 35 -28.72 -4.96 1.08
C VAL A 35 -29.24 -6.31 1.52
N HIS A 36 -29.55 -7.18 0.57
CA HIS A 36 -29.86 -8.59 0.82
C HIS A 36 -28.86 -9.50 0.13
N GLY A 37 -28.23 -10.37 0.91
CA GLY A 37 -27.48 -11.50 0.39
C GLY A 37 -28.40 -12.53 -0.28
N LYS A 38 -28.02 -12.95 -1.48
CA LYS A 38 -28.45 -14.23 -2.09
C LYS A 38 -27.21 -15.13 -2.19
N LEU A 39 -27.35 -16.30 -2.82
CA LEU A 39 -26.23 -17.24 -3.08
C LEU A 39 -25.01 -16.52 -3.65
N ASN A 40 -25.03 -16.18 -4.94
CA ASN A 40 -23.89 -15.57 -5.67
C ASN A 40 -24.18 -14.12 -6.07
N SER A 41 -25.03 -13.43 -5.32
CA SER A 41 -25.32 -12.01 -5.59
C SER A 41 -25.79 -11.25 -4.36
N LEU A 42 -25.60 -9.92 -4.40
CA LEU A 42 -26.22 -8.98 -3.48
C LEU A 42 -27.32 -8.21 -4.21
N LYS A 43 -28.55 -8.25 -3.66
CA LYS A 43 -29.65 -7.40 -4.11
C LYS A 43 -29.66 -6.13 -3.26
N ILE A 44 -29.40 -4.99 -3.88
CA ILE A 44 -29.29 -3.70 -3.20
C ILE A 44 -30.49 -2.83 -3.62
N ASN A 45 -31.32 -2.47 -2.65
CA ASN A 45 -32.44 -1.57 -2.83
C ASN A 45 -32.01 -0.17 -2.38
N ILE A 46 -32.22 0.83 -3.24
CA ILE A 46 -31.85 2.22 -2.99
C ILE A 46 -33.11 3.07 -3.12
N GLN A 47 -33.40 3.90 -2.13
CA GLN A 47 -34.54 4.80 -2.09
C GLN A 47 -34.10 6.21 -1.74
N GLY A 48 -34.52 7.19 -2.54
CA GLY A 48 -34.09 8.59 -2.41
C GLY A 48 -34.62 9.47 -3.54
N THR A 49 -34.05 10.66 -3.68
CA THR A 49 -34.22 11.48 -4.89
C THR A 49 -33.49 10.86 -6.07
N LYS A 50 -33.74 11.35 -7.29
CA LYS A 50 -33.09 10.82 -8.50
C LYS A 50 -31.56 10.95 -8.44
N ASP A 51 -31.08 12.08 -7.90
CA ASP A 51 -29.65 12.36 -7.78
C ASP A 51 -28.98 11.51 -6.69
N GLU A 52 -29.61 11.41 -5.52
CA GLU A 52 -29.17 10.51 -4.42
C GLU A 52 -29.07 9.05 -4.88
N ILE A 53 -30.05 8.58 -5.66
CA ILE A 53 -30.04 7.21 -6.19
C ILE A 53 -28.88 7.03 -7.18
N ARG A 54 -28.61 8.03 -8.01
CA ARG A 54 -27.52 7.98 -8.98
C ARG A 54 -26.17 7.91 -8.26
N GLU A 55 -25.95 8.80 -7.30
CA GLU A 55 -24.74 8.85 -6.48
C GLU A 55 -24.53 7.52 -5.74
N ALA A 56 -25.56 6.99 -5.09
CA ALA A 56 -25.49 5.70 -4.41
C ALA A 56 -25.17 4.54 -5.35
N MET A 57 -25.72 4.53 -6.57
CA MET A 57 -25.36 3.50 -7.56
C MET A 57 -23.91 3.62 -8.01
N GLU A 58 -23.40 4.83 -8.25
CA GLU A 58 -22.00 5.07 -8.61
C GLU A 58 -21.08 4.60 -7.48
N LYS A 59 -21.39 4.97 -6.22
CA LYS A 59 -20.63 4.55 -5.05
C LYS A 59 -20.61 3.05 -4.85
N VAL A 60 -21.76 2.39 -5.00
CA VAL A 60 -21.87 0.93 -4.88
C VAL A 60 -21.02 0.22 -5.93
N ARG A 61 -21.01 0.71 -7.19
CA ARG A 61 -20.15 0.15 -8.25
C ARG A 61 -18.67 0.37 -7.97
N GLU A 62 -18.31 1.55 -7.48
CA GLU A 62 -16.93 1.87 -7.08
C GLU A 62 -16.43 0.92 -5.99
N ILE A 63 -17.24 0.70 -4.94
CA ILE A 63 -16.93 -0.24 -3.86
C ILE A 63 -16.79 -1.66 -4.38
N HIS A 64 -17.72 -2.10 -5.23
CA HIS A 64 -17.64 -3.43 -5.84
C HIS A 64 -16.36 -3.61 -6.64
N TYR A 65 -16.01 -2.64 -7.48
CA TYR A 65 -14.76 -2.64 -8.24
C TYR A 65 -13.54 -2.69 -7.31
N ARG A 66 -13.52 -1.88 -6.23
CA ARG A 66 -12.42 -1.85 -5.26
C ARG A 66 -12.24 -3.20 -4.56
N VAL A 67 -13.33 -3.77 -4.03
CA VAL A 67 -13.29 -5.07 -3.34
C VAL A 67 -12.78 -6.15 -4.29
N ARG A 68 -13.33 -6.21 -5.51
CA ARG A 68 -12.92 -7.22 -6.49
C ARG A 68 -11.46 -7.08 -6.91
N SER A 69 -10.99 -5.86 -7.18
CA SER A 69 -9.61 -5.61 -7.63
C SER A 69 -8.57 -5.82 -6.52
N ARG A 70 -9.00 -5.75 -5.25
CA ARG A 70 -8.16 -6.09 -4.09
C ARG A 70 -8.06 -7.60 -3.88
N LEU A 71 -9.17 -8.33 -4.09
CA LEU A 71 -9.25 -9.77 -3.83
C LEU A 71 -8.71 -10.63 -4.96
N TYR A 72 -8.83 -10.16 -6.20
CA TYR A 72 -8.44 -10.95 -7.37
C TYR A 72 -7.61 -10.13 -8.33
N PRO A 73 -6.58 -10.75 -8.93
CA PRO A 73 -5.79 -10.09 -9.94
C PRO A 73 -6.61 -9.94 -11.23
N ASP A 74 -6.25 -8.95 -12.02
CA ASP A 74 -6.72 -8.81 -13.38
C ASP A 74 -6.13 -9.90 -14.30
N ARG A 75 -6.46 -9.83 -15.59
CA ARG A 75 -5.97 -10.81 -16.59
C ARG A 75 -4.45 -10.80 -16.77
N LYS A 76 -3.75 -9.75 -16.31
CA LYS A 76 -2.30 -9.62 -16.36
C LYS A 76 -1.62 -10.07 -15.06
N GLY A 77 -2.40 -10.49 -14.06
CA GLY A 77 -1.89 -10.91 -12.77
C GLY A 77 -1.76 -9.78 -11.74
N PHE A 78 -2.34 -8.60 -11.99
CA PHE A 78 -2.18 -7.45 -11.10
C PHE A 78 -3.41 -7.15 -10.26
N TYR A 79 -3.18 -6.80 -9.01
CA TYR A 79 -4.16 -6.29 -8.07
C TYR A 79 -4.16 -4.76 -8.05
N GLN A 80 -5.23 -4.17 -7.53
CA GLN A 80 -5.33 -2.72 -7.36
C GLN A 80 -5.81 -2.35 -5.95
N TYR A 81 -5.09 -1.42 -5.34
CA TYR A 81 -5.28 -1.04 -3.95
C TYR A 81 -5.35 0.47 -3.80
N ASN A 82 -6.11 0.96 -2.82
CA ASN A 82 -5.87 2.30 -2.28
C ASN A 82 -4.72 2.19 -1.27
N VAL A 83 -3.70 3.05 -1.41
CA VAL A 83 -2.53 3.02 -0.51
C VAL A 83 -2.94 3.23 0.95
N ASN A 84 -3.93 4.10 1.22
CA ASN A 84 -4.39 4.35 2.59
C ASN A 84 -5.07 3.13 3.20
N ASP A 85 -5.72 2.29 2.39
CA ASP A 85 -6.31 1.04 2.89
C ASP A 85 -5.21 0.06 3.31
N ILE A 86 -4.10 -0.02 2.57
CA ILE A 86 -2.94 -0.85 2.92
C ILE A 86 -2.36 -0.37 4.25
N PHE A 87 -2.12 0.94 4.38
CA PHE A 87 -1.54 1.52 5.59
C PHE A 87 -2.43 1.33 6.82
N ARG A 88 -3.75 1.50 6.64
CA ARG A 88 -4.73 1.27 7.71
C ARG A 88 -4.73 -0.18 8.19
N GLU A 89 -4.67 -1.14 7.26
CA GLU A 89 -4.61 -2.57 7.59
C GLU A 89 -3.26 -2.97 8.21
N ALA A 90 -2.16 -2.38 7.73
CA ALA A 90 -0.83 -2.61 8.28
C ALA A 90 -0.67 -2.01 9.68
N GLY A 91 -1.49 -1.02 10.06
CA GLY A 91 -1.36 -0.29 11.33
C GLY A 91 -0.21 0.70 11.34
N VAL A 92 0.40 0.99 10.18
CA VAL A 92 1.54 1.89 10.04
C VAL A 92 1.43 2.69 8.75
N SER A 93 1.89 3.93 8.78
CA SER A 93 1.98 4.81 7.61
C SER A 93 3.43 5.02 7.24
N ILE A 94 3.75 4.78 5.97
CA ILE A 94 5.09 4.96 5.40
C ILE A 94 5.03 5.91 4.21
N SER A 95 6.18 6.43 3.77
CA SER A 95 6.20 7.24 2.56
C SER A 95 5.93 6.35 1.34
N ILE A 96 5.14 6.85 0.38
CA ILE A 96 4.92 6.16 -0.90
C ILE A 96 6.24 5.86 -1.62
N PRO A 97 7.24 6.78 -1.67
CA PRO A 97 8.55 6.49 -2.25
C PRO A 97 9.25 5.27 -1.62
N THR A 98 9.18 5.11 -0.29
CA THR A 98 9.74 3.94 0.40
C THR A 98 9.06 2.65 -0.08
N LEU A 99 7.73 2.62 -0.13
CA LEU A 99 6.99 1.45 -0.60
C LEU A 99 7.33 1.11 -2.05
N THR A 100 7.25 2.08 -2.95
CA THR A 100 7.48 1.86 -4.39
C THR A 100 8.91 1.43 -4.66
N LYS A 101 9.89 2.02 -3.96
CA LYS A 101 11.29 1.64 -4.14
C LYS A 101 11.57 0.23 -3.61
N THR A 102 10.94 -0.15 -2.49
CA THR A 102 11.08 -1.53 -1.97
C THR A 102 10.50 -2.55 -2.94
N LEU A 103 9.32 -2.29 -3.52
CA LEU A 103 8.73 -3.15 -4.54
C LEU A 103 9.63 -3.27 -5.78
N GLU A 104 10.19 -2.15 -6.24
CA GLU A 104 11.15 -2.14 -7.36
C GLU A 104 12.38 -3.01 -7.08
N LEU A 105 12.97 -2.89 -5.88
CA LEU A 105 14.16 -3.66 -5.49
C LEU A 105 13.87 -5.16 -5.32
N LEU A 106 12.64 -5.52 -4.93
CA LEU A 106 12.18 -6.92 -4.90
C LEU A 106 11.90 -7.50 -6.30
N GLY A 107 11.97 -6.69 -7.36
CA GLY A 107 11.61 -7.09 -8.72
C GLY A 107 10.09 -7.22 -8.92
N GLU A 108 9.28 -6.68 -8.01
CA GLU A 108 7.83 -6.73 -8.06
C GLU A 108 7.27 -5.62 -8.96
N HIS A 109 6.15 -5.90 -9.63
CA HIS A 109 5.47 -4.86 -10.38
C HIS A 109 4.78 -3.88 -9.43
N ALA A 110 5.02 -2.58 -9.63
CA ALA A 110 4.38 -1.51 -8.89
C ALA A 110 4.18 -0.28 -9.80
N ASP A 111 2.92 0.08 -10.05
CA ASP A 111 2.54 1.29 -10.79
C ASP A 111 1.60 2.13 -9.91
N LEU A 112 1.94 3.40 -9.71
CA LEU A 112 1.18 4.32 -8.87
C LEU A 112 0.39 5.32 -9.72
N LYS A 113 -0.93 5.30 -9.59
CA LYS A 113 -1.86 6.21 -10.26
C LYS A 113 -2.65 7.00 -9.24
N GLY A 114 -2.12 8.17 -8.87
CA GLY A 114 -2.66 8.97 -7.77
C GLY A 114 -2.45 8.24 -6.44
N ASP A 115 -3.54 7.90 -5.75
CA ASP A 115 -3.53 7.14 -4.50
C ASP A 115 -3.75 5.62 -4.71
N LYS A 116 -3.79 5.18 -5.97
CA LYS A 116 -3.97 3.77 -6.33
C LYS A 116 -2.64 3.11 -6.67
N LEU A 117 -2.36 2.01 -6.01
CA LEU A 117 -1.23 1.14 -6.30
C LEU A 117 -1.71 -0.08 -7.08
N ILE A 118 -1.11 -0.30 -8.25
CA ILE A 118 -1.26 -1.51 -9.04
C ILE A 118 -0.04 -2.37 -8.76
N SER A 119 -0.23 -3.61 -8.31
CA SER A 119 0.88 -4.48 -7.94
C SER A 119 0.65 -5.95 -8.26
N SER A 120 1.74 -6.69 -8.46
CA SER A 120 1.74 -8.16 -8.54
C SER A 120 1.50 -8.84 -7.18
N LEU A 121 1.78 -8.16 -6.06
CA LEU A 121 1.57 -8.72 -4.73
C LEU A 121 0.09 -8.77 -4.36
N SER A 122 -0.32 -9.88 -3.74
CA SER A 122 -1.65 -10.02 -3.12
C SER A 122 -1.81 -9.12 -1.89
N TRP A 123 -3.05 -8.96 -1.42
CA TRP A 123 -3.37 -8.09 -0.28
C TRP A 123 -2.56 -8.45 0.98
N GLY A 124 -2.44 -9.74 1.29
CA GLY A 124 -1.69 -10.20 2.46
C GLY A 124 -0.20 -9.90 2.35
N GLU A 125 0.38 -10.14 1.17
CA GLU A 125 1.80 -9.91 0.91
C GLU A 125 2.16 -8.43 1.01
N ILE A 126 1.35 -7.54 0.41
CA ILE A 126 1.63 -6.10 0.44
C ILE A 126 1.42 -5.49 1.83
N VAL A 127 0.42 -5.94 2.58
CA VAL A 127 0.22 -5.52 3.97
C VAL A 127 1.40 -5.98 4.84
N ASN A 128 1.87 -7.21 4.66
CA ASN A 128 3.04 -7.73 5.37
C ASN A 128 4.32 -6.96 5.02
N LEU A 129 4.51 -6.58 3.74
CA LEU A 129 5.63 -5.75 3.32
C LEU A 129 5.61 -4.38 4.03
N VAL A 130 4.44 -3.72 4.08
CA VAL A 130 4.30 -2.43 4.76
C VAL A 130 4.54 -2.56 6.27
N LYS A 131 4.11 -3.66 6.91
CA LYS A 131 4.43 -3.93 8.33
C LYS A 131 5.93 -4.03 8.57
N LYS A 132 6.65 -4.82 7.77
CA LYS A 132 8.12 -4.94 7.86
C LYS A 132 8.82 -3.60 7.68
N LEU A 133 8.39 -2.79 6.72
CA LEU A 133 8.92 -1.43 6.54
C LEU A 133 8.63 -0.55 7.76
N GLY A 134 7.45 -0.68 8.36
CA GLY A 134 7.09 0.03 9.59
C GLY A 134 7.96 -0.34 10.79
N GLU A 135 8.27 -1.62 10.96
CA GLU A 135 9.18 -2.14 11.99
C GLU A 135 10.58 -1.53 11.82
N VAL A 136 11.17 -1.66 10.62
CA VAL A 136 12.48 -1.06 10.30
C VAL A 136 12.50 0.45 10.56
N LEU A 137 11.46 1.17 10.13
CA LEU A 137 11.36 2.61 10.34
C LEU A 137 11.26 2.98 11.81
N THR A 138 10.62 2.15 12.64
CA THR A 138 10.49 2.38 14.07
C THR A 138 11.85 2.30 14.74
N ASP A 139 12.65 1.28 14.39
CA ASP A 139 13.99 1.03 14.94
C ASP A 139 14.96 2.17 14.68
N ILE A 140 14.89 2.80 13.50
CA ILE A 140 15.82 3.88 13.12
C ILE A 140 15.23 5.28 13.27
N SER A 141 13.95 5.42 13.65
CA SER A 141 13.24 6.71 13.57
C SER A 141 13.88 7.84 14.40
N LEU A 142 14.37 7.54 15.60
CA LEU A 142 14.89 8.57 16.51
C LEU A 142 16.22 9.16 16.04
N GLN A 143 17.02 8.36 15.37
CA GLN A 143 18.37 8.69 14.91
C GLN A 143 18.45 9.06 13.44
N THR A 144 17.34 9.16 12.71
CA THR A 144 17.36 9.42 11.26
C THR A 144 16.43 10.55 10.85
N THR A 145 16.82 11.26 9.78
CA THR A 145 15.91 12.14 9.04
C THR A 145 14.99 11.34 8.11
N ARG A 146 13.94 11.97 7.58
CA ARG A 146 13.04 11.30 6.61
C ARG A 146 13.78 10.87 5.34
N GLN A 147 14.73 11.67 4.84
CA GLN A 147 15.40 11.39 3.57
C GLN A 147 16.27 10.14 3.64
N ILE A 148 17.04 9.96 4.71
CA ILE A 148 17.85 8.75 4.87
C ILE A 148 16.97 7.50 5.06
N ARG A 149 15.80 7.61 5.72
CA ARG A 149 14.84 6.51 5.83
C ARG A 149 14.32 6.00 4.48
N GLU A 150 14.18 6.89 3.49
CA GLU A 150 13.78 6.51 2.13
C GLU A 150 14.88 5.71 1.38
N VAL A 151 16.10 5.67 1.92
CA VAL A 151 17.22 4.85 1.42
C VAL A 151 17.39 3.58 2.25
N ILE A 152 17.45 3.71 3.56
CA ILE A 152 17.78 2.60 4.48
C ILE A 152 16.67 1.56 4.51
N ALA A 153 15.40 1.97 4.65
CA ALA A 153 14.31 1.03 4.86
C ALA A 153 14.09 0.09 3.65
N PRO A 154 14.08 0.57 2.38
CA PRO A 154 13.99 -0.33 1.24
C PRO A 154 15.13 -1.34 1.16
N ILE A 155 16.37 -0.93 1.44
CA ILE A 155 17.55 -1.81 1.39
C ILE A 155 17.47 -2.87 2.49
N SER A 156 17.22 -2.45 3.72
CA SER A 156 17.12 -3.35 4.88
C SER A 156 16.07 -4.43 4.65
N VAL A 157 14.88 -4.07 4.17
CA VAL A 157 13.81 -5.04 3.92
C VAL A 157 14.10 -5.94 2.71
N THR A 158 14.68 -5.40 1.63
CA THR A 158 14.92 -6.18 0.40
C THR A 158 16.07 -7.17 0.58
N LEU A 159 17.17 -6.74 1.21
CA LEU A 159 18.37 -7.55 1.41
C LEU A 159 18.37 -8.32 2.74
N ASN A 160 17.34 -8.11 3.57
CA ASN A 160 17.23 -8.72 4.89
C ASN A 160 18.46 -8.43 5.78
N ILE A 161 18.92 -7.17 5.75
CA ILE A 161 20.03 -6.65 6.56
C ILE A 161 19.44 -5.82 7.70
N ASP A 162 20.03 -5.91 8.89
CA ASP A 162 19.61 -5.11 10.04
C ASP A 162 19.68 -3.60 9.71
N PRO A 163 18.66 -2.79 10.06
CA PRO A 163 18.63 -1.40 9.63
C PRO A 163 19.69 -0.52 10.31
N GLN A 164 20.27 -0.93 11.45
CA GLN A 164 21.46 -0.30 12.04
C GLN A 164 22.70 -0.60 11.20
N GLU A 165 22.89 -1.85 10.80
CA GLU A 165 23.99 -2.25 9.93
C GLU A 165 23.94 -1.51 8.58
N VAL A 166 22.74 -1.35 7.99
CA VAL A 166 22.59 -0.55 6.75
C VAL A 166 22.96 0.94 6.98
N LEU A 167 22.72 1.50 8.17
CA LEU A 167 23.15 2.87 8.51
C LEU A 167 24.66 2.98 8.64
N GLU A 168 25.30 2.02 9.29
CA GLU A 168 26.77 1.95 9.41
C GLU A 168 27.42 1.85 8.02
N LEU A 169 26.92 0.95 7.17
CA LEU A 169 27.36 0.82 5.79
C LEU A 169 27.14 2.10 4.98
N ALA A 170 26.06 2.85 5.26
CA ALA A 170 25.83 4.15 4.63
C ALA A 170 26.88 5.21 5.02
N VAL A 171 27.39 5.16 6.24
CA VAL A 171 28.51 6.00 6.68
C VAL A 171 29.81 5.54 6.03
N ASP A 172 30.09 4.24 6.05
CA ASP A 172 31.31 3.66 5.48
C ASP A 172 31.44 3.90 3.97
N PHE A 173 30.31 3.85 3.24
CA PHE A 173 30.27 4.16 1.81
C PHE A 173 30.26 5.67 1.52
N GLY A 174 30.28 6.52 2.54
CA GLY A 174 30.33 7.97 2.42
C GLY A 174 29.07 8.56 1.79
N VAL A 175 27.91 7.93 1.99
CA VAL A 175 26.60 8.43 1.54
C VAL A 175 25.79 9.06 2.68
N ALA A 176 26.13 8.74 3.92
CA ALA A 176 25.59 9.34 5.13
C ALA A 176 26.70 9.79 6.08
N GLU A 177 26.34 10.64 7.03
CA GLU A 177 27.19 11.02 8.16
C GLU A 177 26.37 11.05 9.44
N TYR A 178 27.00 10.71 10.56
CA TYR A 178 26.41 10.90 11.88
C TYR A 178 26.72 12.31 12.40
N LYS A 179 25.68 13.10 12.63
CA LYS A 179 25.76 14.44 13.22
C LYS A 179 25.72 14.34 14.73
N GLU A 180 26.88 14.39 15.38
CA GLU A 180 26.99 14.34 16.85
C GLU A 180 26.17 15.42 17.56
N ASP A 181 26.10 16.62 16.98
CA ASP A 181 25.35 17.76 17.54
C ASP A 181 23.83 17.52 17.56
N LYS A 182 23.32 16.67 16.65
CA LYS A 182 21.90 16.35 16.52
C LYS A 182 21.55 14.93 16.95
N PHE A 183 22.55 14.10 17.20
CA PHE A 183 22.43 12.65 17.39
C PHE A 183 21.65 11.98 16.25
N LYS A 184 21.95 12.36 14.99
CA LYS A 184 21.21 11.88 13.81
C LYS A 184 22.11 11.57 12.63
N TYR A 185 21.76 10.52 11.90
CA TYR A 185 22.24 10.24 10.57
C TYR A 185 21.54 11.14 9.54
N GLU A 186 22.34 11.79 8.71
CA GLU A 186 21.91 12.64 7.59
C GLU A 186 22.60 12.18 6.29
N LEU A 187 21.90 12.28 5.16
CA LEU A 187 22.51 11.99 3.87
C LEU A 187 23.47 13.12 3.48
N VAL A 188 24.65 12.77 2.97
CA VAL A 188 25.60 13.74 2.38
C VAL A 188 25.47 13.83 0.86
N LYS A 189 24.62 13.00 0.26
CA LYS A 189 24.27 12.98 -1.17
C LYS A 189 22.76 13.05 -1.34
N ASN A 190 22.28 13.31 -2.55
CA ASN A 190 20.84 13.16 -2.81
C ASN A 190 20.43 11.68 -2.70
N LYS A 191 19.13 11.43 -2.48
CA LYS A 191 18.60 10.11 -2.16
C LYS A 191 18.84 9.09 -3.29
N GLU A 192 18.71 9.51 -4.54
CA GLU A 192 18.91 8.65 -5.70
C GLU A 192 20.37 8.19 -5.80
N GLN A 193 21.31 9.11 -5.66
CA GLN A 193 22.75 8.81 -5.65
C GLN A 193 23.15 7.93 -4.46
N ALA A 194 22.61 8.21 -3.27
CA ALA A 194 22.87 7.40 -2.09
C ALA A 194 22.39 5.96 -2.30
N MET A 195 21.16 5.78 -2.79
CA MET A 195 20.60 4.46 -3.11
C MET A 195 21.45 3.71 -4.13
N GLU A 196 21.85 4.36 -5.23
CA GLU A 196 22.68 3.73 -6.27
C GLU A 196 24.04 3.26 -5.72
N ILE A 197 24.72 4.11 -4.94
CA ILE A 197 26.01 3.77 -4.33
C ILE A 197 25.87 2.61 -3.35
N MET A 198 24.85 2.66 -2.48
CA MET A 198 24.57 1.59 -1.53
C MET A 198 24.39 0.25 -2.24
N LEU A 199 23.48 0.19 -3.22
CA LEU A 199 23.19 -1.06 -3.95
C LEU A 199 24.43 -1.59 -4.66
N LYS A 200 25.17 -0.72 -5.37
CA LYS A 200 26.39 -1.12 -6.09
C LYS A 200 27.46 -1.68 -5.17
N LYS A 201 27.64 -1.08 -3.98
CA LYS A 201 28.65 -1.52 -3.00
C LYS A 201 28.23 -2.81 -2.30
N LEU A 202 26.95 -2.96 -1.99
CA LEU A 202 26.39 -4.19 -1.39
C LEU A 202 26.44 -5.37 -2.37
N GLU A 203 26.16 -5.16 -3.65
CA GLU A 203 26.28 -6.20 -4.69
C GLU A 203 27.75 -6.54 -5.00
N GLY A 204 28.64 -5.53 -4.97
CA GLY A 204 30.07 -5.71 -5.26
C GLY A 204 30.88 -6.40 -4.15
N GLY A 205 30.42 -6.35 -2.90
CA GLY A 205 31.08 -7.00 -1.76
C GLY A 205 30.87 -8.51 -1.66
N GLY A 206 29.91 -9.08 -2.41
CA GLY A 206 29.62 -10.52 -2.41
C GLY A 206 30.54 -11.38 -3.29
N ASN A 207 31.54 -10.79 -3.95
CA ASN A 207 32.46 -11.46 -4.86
C ASN A 207 33.94 -11.43 -4.40
N GLU A 208 34.19 -11.05 -3.16
CA GLU A 208 35.52 -11.15 -2.53
C GLU A 208 35.45 -12.12 -1.35
N ASP A 209 35.25 -13.42 -1.63
CA ASP A 209 35.61 -14.55 -0.76
C ASP A 209 35.97 -15.79 -1.60
#